data_AF-A0A0N1G288-F1
#
_entry.id   AF-A0A0N1G288-F1
#
_cell.length_a   1.000
_cell.length_b   1.000
_cell.length_c   1.000
_cell.angle_alpha   90.00
_cell.angle_beta   90.00
_cell.angle_gamma   90.00
#
_symmetry.space_group_name_H-M   'P 1'
#
loop_
_entity.id
_entity.type
_entity.pdbx_description
1 polymer ?
#
loop_
_entity_poly.entity_id
_entity_poly.type
_entity_poly.pdbx_seq_one_letter_code
_entity_poly.pdbx_strand_id
1 'polypeptide(L)' 'MYPRDIEKYPRAWAQERYRQIVRWRSPEIGGHFPSLEVREYFVKDLQEGLAAVLAVNR' A
#
# COMPACT_ATOMS: atom_id res chain seq x y z
N MET A 1 2.67 -4.07 -1.87
CA MET A 1 3.84 -4.32 -1.04
C MET A 1 5.10 -4.04 -1.83
N TYR A 2 6.09 -3.38 -1.22
CA TYR A 2 7.35 -3.04 -1.88
C TYR A 2 8.23 -4.29 -2.06
N PRO A 3 8.88 -4.47 -3.22
CA PRO A 3 9.54 -5.74 -3.57
C PRO A 3 10.77 -6.07 -2.69
N ARG A 4 11.47 -5.05 -2.19
CA ARG A 4 12.70 -5.19 -1.39
C ARG A 4 12.48 -4.98 0.11
N ASP A 5 11.24 -4.96 0.58
CA ASP A 5 10.94 -4.90 2.01
C ASP A 5 11.37 -6.21 2.69
N ILE A 6 11.79 -6.09 3.95
CA ILE A 6 12.24 -7.21 4.79
C ILE A 6 11.04 -8.09 5.15
N GLU A 7 9.92 -7.46 5.51
CA GLU A 7 8.70 -8.15 5.89
C GLU A 7 7.76 -8.27 4.69
N LYS A 8 7.27 -9.49 4.43
CA LYS A 8 6.34 -9.76 3.34
C LYS A 8 5.06 -10.41 3.85
N TYR A 9 3.95 -9.69 3.67
CA TYR A 9 2.61 -10.12 4.01
C TYR A 9 1.75 -10.17 2.73
N PRO A 10 1.56 -11.37 2.15
CA PRO A 10 0.69 -11.56 1.00
C PRO A 10 -0.73 -11.04 1.27
N ARG A 11 -1.43 -10.63 0.21
CA ARG A 11 -2.80 -10.10 0.33
C ARG A 11 -3.75 -11.08 1.02
N ALA A 12 -3.62 -12.38 0.75
CA ALA A 12 -4.45 -13.42 1.35
C ALA A 12 -4.39 -13.37 2.89
N TRP A 13 -3.19 -13.24 3.47
CA TRP A 13 -3.02 -13.13 4.92
C TRP A 13 -3.50 -11.78 5.45
N ALA A 14 -3.24 -10.69 4.71
CA ALA A 14 -3.72 -9.37 5.10
C ALA A 14 -5.25 -9.31 5.19
N GLN A 15 -5.97 -10.03 4.30
CA GLN A 15 -7.43 -10.12 4.31
C GLN A 15 -7.99 -10.85 5.55
N GLU A 16 -7.22 -11.76 6.15
CA GLU A 16 -7.60 -12.42 7.40
C GLU A 16 -7.59 -11.47 8.61
N ARG A 17 -6.86 -10.34 8.54
CA ARG A 17 -6.84 -9.31 9.59
C ARG A 17 -7.70 -8.10 9.22
N TYR A 18 -7.55 -7.58 8.01
CA TYR A 18 -8.23 -6.38 7.55
C TYR A 18 -9.47 -6.75 6.74
N ARG A 19 -10.65 -6.54 7.33
CA ARG A 19 -11.95 -6.95 6.76
C ARG A 19 -12.36 -6.15 5.52
N GLN A 20 -11.86 -4.93 5.37
CA GLN A 20 -12.23 -4.02 4.28
C GLN A 20 -10.98 -3.37 3.65
N ILE A 21 -10.24 -4.14 2.87
CA ILE A 21 -9.12 -3.61 2.08
C ILE A 21 -9.69 -2.91 0.83
N VAL A 22 -9.70 -1.59 0.83
CA VAL A 22 -10.25 -0.75 -0.25
C VAL A 22 -9.26 -0.52 -1.40
N ARG A 23 -7.96 -0.70 -1.14
CA ARG A 23 -6.89 -0.55 -2.14
C ARG A 23 -5.73 -1.47 -1.78
N TRP A 24 -5.14 -2.12 -2.78
CA TRP A 24 -3.94 -2.95 -2.64
C TRP A 24 -3.04 -2.77 -3.87
N ARG A 25 -1.80 -2.32 -3.68
CA ARG A 25 -0.83 -2.07 -4.76
C ARG A 25 0.53 -2.66 -4.42
N SER A 26 1.28 -3.05 -5.44
CA SER A 26 2.69 -3.44 -5.33
C SER A 26 3.48 -2.73 -6.44
N PRO A 27 4.35 -1.77 -6.10
CA PRO A 27 5.23 -1.11 -7.07
C PRO A 27 6.33 -2.05 -7.57
N GLU A 28 6.95 -1.67 -8.68
CA GLU A 28 8.06 -2.41 -9.31
C GLU A 28 9.40 -2.23 -8.58
N ILE A 29 9.55 -1.13 -7.83
CA ILE A 29 10.79 -0.75 -7.12
C ILE A 29 10.50 -0.26 -5.69
N GLY A 30 11.55 -0.16 -4.87
CA GLY A 30 11.50 0.24 -3.46
C GLY A 30 11.52 -0.93 -2.49
N GLY A 31 11.75 -0.61 -1.22
CA GLY A 31 11.91 -1.55 -0.12
C GLY A 31 11.37 -1.01 1.19
N HIS A 32 12.20 -1.11 2.23
CA HIS A 32 11.80 -0.89 3.62
C HIS A 32 11.50 0.58 3.95
N PHE A 33 12.13 1.52 3.26
CA PHE A 33 11.95 2.97 3.46
C PHE A 33 11.31 3.61 2.23
N PRO A 34 10.07 3.25 1.86
CA PRO A 34 9.49 3.66 0.59
C PRO A 34 9.30 5.17 0.45
N SER A 35 9.12 5.89 1.57
CA SER A 35 9.05 7.35 1.60
C SER A 35 10.36 8.05 1.22
N LEU A 36 11.50 7.36 1.36
CA LEU A 36 12.83 7.84 1.00
C LEU A 36 13.30 7.26 -0.34
N GLU A 37 12.96 6.00 -0.62
CA GLU A 37 13.44 5.28 -1.81
C GLU A 37 12.67 5.64 -3.09
N VAL A 38 11.36 5.89 -2.98
CA VAL A 38 10.44 6.09 -4.13
C VAL A 38 9.39 7.16 -3.81
N ARG A 39 9.87 8.34 -3.40
CA ARG A 39 9.08 9.45 -2.84
C ARG A 39 7.85 9.81 -3.67
N GLU A 40 7.99 10.06 -4.98
CA GLU A 40 6.89 10.51 -5.84
C GLU A 40 5.78 9.45 -5.92
N TYR A 41 6.18 8.18 -6.09
CA TYR A 41 5.24 7.07 -6.09
C TYR A 41 4.56 6.92 -4.73
N PHE A 42 5.34 6.98 -3.64
CA PHE A 42 4.83 6.84 -2.27
C PHE A 42 3.78 7.89 -1.94
N VAL A 43 4.05 9.17 -2.22
CA VAL A 43 3.10 10.27 -1.95
C VAL A 43 1.82 10.08 -2.78
N LYS A 44 1.95 9.73 -4.06
CA LYS A 44 0.80 9.50 -4.93
C LYS A 44 -0.06 8.31 -4.45
N ASP A 45 0.56 7.19 -4.11
CA ASP A 45 -0.16 5.99 -3.65
C ASP A 45 -0.88 6.25 -2.32
N LEU A 46 -0.29 7.04 -1.42
CA LEU A 46 -0.91 7.48 -0.18
C LEU A 46 -2.15 8.36 -0.44
N GLN A 47 -2.04 9.35 -1.32
CA GLN A 47 -3.15 10.23 -1.69
C GLN A 47 -4.32 9.44 -2.30
N GLU A 48 -4.03 8.54 -3.25
CA GLU A 48 -5.04 7.68 -3.88
C GLU A 48 -5.66 6.68 -2.88
N GLY A 49 -4.87 6.18 -1.94
CA GLY A 49 -5.35 5.30 -0.86
C GLY A 49 -6.34 6.00 0.06
N LEU A 50 -6.03 7.22 0.50
CA LEU A 50 -6.94 7.99 1.34
C LEU A 50 -8.22 8.37 0.59
N ALA A 51 -8.11 8.76 -0.70
CA ALA A 51 -9.27 9.03 -1.53
C ALA A 51 -10.20 7.81 -1.65
N ALA A 52 -9.65 6.61 -1.80
CA ALA A 52 -10.44 5.37 -1.85
C ALA A 52 -11.17 5.09 -0.53
N VAL A 53 -10.54 5.35 0.63
CA VAL A 53 -11.19 5.25 1.94
C VAL A 53 -12.36 6.24 2.06
N LEU A 54 -12.18 7.49 1.63
CA LEU A 54 -13.23 8.49 1.68
C LEU A 54 -14.40 8.17 0.72
N ALA A 55 -14.12 7.56 -0.43
CA ALA A 55 -15.13 7.20 -1.42
C ALA A 55 -16.07 6.08 -0.92
N VAL A 56 -15.57 5.11 -0.15
CA VAL A 56 -16.40 4.01 0.38
C VAL A 56 -17.20 4.38 1.63
N ASN A 57 -16.89 5.52 2.25
CA ASN A 57 -17.58 6.04 3.43
C ASN A 57 -18.63 7.11 3.08
N ARG A 58 -18.84 7.40 1.78
CA ARG A 58 -19.96 8.20 1.26
C ARG A 58 -21.10 7.29 0.85
#